data_AF-A0A7V4Q6P2-F1
#
_entry.id   AF-A0A7V4Q6P2-F1
#
_cell.length_a   1.000
_cell.length_b   1.000
_cell.length_c   1.000
_cell.angle_alpha   90.00
_cell.angle_beta   90.00
_cell.angle_gamma   90.00
#
_symmetry.space_group_name_H-M   'P 1'
#
loop_
_entity.id
_entity.type
_entity.pdbx_description
1 polymer ?
#
loop_
_entity_poly.entity_id
_entity_poly.type
_entity_poly.pdbx_seq_one_letter_code
_entity_poly.pdbx_strand_id
1 'polypeptide(L)'
;MIDLFINNFDKIVGGLLAAVFGGYISYRIYRKTRFNQAAATFRSRILAELEGLYPIPTNWPTEKMMIDRILRDKFPSLQAVVAEFRESLPWYRHKAFDRAWFIYRMGEDGREIDKQDYWQYIPHSGTSVVDGKEGAHDNTGTYQDTFKRNVDNLLKFAKNT
;
A
#
# COMPACT_ATOMS: atom_id res chain seq x y z
N MET A 1 28.75 39.30 -33.46
CA MET A 1 28.01 38.58 -32.39
C MET A 1 27.28 37.35 -32.93
N ILE A 2 26.58 37.45 -34.07
CA ILE A 2 25.89 36.33 -34.71
C ILE A 2 26.85 35.20 -35.14
N ASP A 3 28.03 35.54 -35.68
CA ASP A 3 29.02 34.52 -36.10
C ASP A 3 29.60 33.69 -34.94
N LEU A 4 29.63 34.25 -33.73
CA LEU A 4 30.12 33.55 -32.54
C LEU A 4 29.11 32.47 -32.10
N PHE A 5 27.82 32.71 -32.30
CA PHE A 5 26.75 31.74 -32.05
C PHE A 5 26.73 30.64 -33.11
N ILE A 6 26.91 30.98 -34.39
CA ILE A 6 26.91 30.00 -35.48
C ILE A 6 28.12 29.05 -35.35
N ASN A 7 29.31 29.59 -35.09
CA ASN A 7 30.53 28.78 -34.98
C ASN A 7 30.62 27.92 -33.71
N ASN A 8 29.78 28.19 -32.71
CA ASN A 8 29.75 27.41 -31.47
C ASN A 8 28.41 26.70 -31.25
N PHE A 9 27.51 26.74 -32.24
CA PHE A 9 26.14 26.21 -32.11
C PHE A 9 26.14 24.76 -31.63
N ASP A 10 26.94 23.89 -32.25
CA ASP A 10 27.04 22.47 -31.88
C ASP A 10 27.56 22.26 -30.46
N LYS A 11 28.49 23.10 -29.99
CA LYS A 11 29.03 23.03 -28.62
C LYS A 11 28.00 23.51 -27.60
N ILE A 12 27.25 24.57 -27.92
CA ILE A 12 26.18 25.11 -27.08
C ILE A 12 25.04 24.10 -26.97
N VAL A 13 24.59 23.55 -28.10
CA VAL A 13 23.54 22.51 -28.14
C VAL A 13 24.01 21.24 -27.43
N GLY A 14 25.24 20.78 -27.68
CA GLY A 14 25.82 19.61 -27.02
C GLY A 14 25.90 19.78 -25.50
N GLY A 15 26.32 20.95 -25.01
CA GLY A 15 26.36 21.27 -23.59
C GLY A 15 24.96 21.30 -22.94
N LEU A 16 23.97 21.90 -23.62
CA LEU A 16 22.58 21.93 -23.15
C LEU A 16 21.96 20.53 -23.08
N LEU A 17 22.15 19.71 -24.11
CA LEU A 17 21.67 18.34 -24.12
C LEU A 17 22.33 17.52 -23.00
N ALA A 18 23.65 17.61 -22.83
CA ALA A 18 24.35 16.92 -21.76
C ALA A 18 23.82 17.33 -20.36
N ALA A 19 23.55 18.61 -20.15
CA ALA A 19 22.97 19.11 -18.90
C ALA A 19 21.55 18.58 -18.66
N VAL A 20 20.70 18.56 -19.68
CA VAL A 20 19.32 18.04 -19.59
C VAL A 20 19.31 16.54 -19.31
N PHE A 21 20.11 15.76 -20.05
CA PHE A 21 20.21 14.31 -19.84
C PHE A 21 20.82 13.97 -18.48
N GLY A 22 21.88 14.68 -18.08
CA GLY A 22 22.49 14.53 -16.77
C GLY A 22 21.50 14.81 -15.65
N GLY A 23 20.80 15.96 -15.72
CA GLY A 23 19.75 16.32 -14.76
C GLY A 23 18.61 15.30 -14.70
N TYR A 24 18.17 14.80 -15.85
CA TYR A 24 17.13 13.77 -15.93
C TYR A 24 17.56 12.45 -15.27
N ILE A 25 18.79 11.98 -15.54
CA ILE A 25 19.35 10.77 -14.93
C ILE A 25 19.46 10.94 -13.41
N SER A 26 20.03 12.04 -12.94
CA SER A 26 20.16 12.34 -11.52
C SER A 26 18.79 12.41 -10.83
N TYR A 27 17.80 13.06 -11.45
CA TYR A 27 16.43 13.11 -10.94
C TYR A 27 15.82 11.70 -10.83
N ARG A 28 16.00 10.85 -11.85
CA ARG A 28 15.49 9.47 -11.85
C ARG A 28 16.13 8.63 -10.74
N ILE A 29 17.44 8.75 -10.56
CA ILE A 29 18.18 8.05 -9.49
C ILE A 29 17.68 8.53 -8.11
N TYR A 30 17.63 9.85 -7.90
CA TYR A 30 17.18 10.43 -6.64
C TYR A 30 15.76 9.99 -6.27
N ARG A 31 14.84 10.03 -7.24
CA ARG A 31 13.46 9.58 -7.06
C ARG A 31 13.38 8.09 -6.70
N LYS A 32 14.16 7.24 -7.39
CA LYS A 32 14.23 5.80 -7.09
C LYS A 32 14.78 5.53 -5.70
N THR A 33 15.85 6.22 -5.30
CA THR A 33 16.45 6.07 -3.97
C THR A 33 15.47 6.47 -2.86
N ARG A 34 14.77 7.60 -3.00
CA ARG A 34 13.76 8.03 -2.02
C ARG A 34 12.59 7.06 -1.92
N PHE A 35 12.12 6.56 -3.06
CA PHE A 35 11.08 5.54 -3.08
C PHE A 35 11.53 4.27 -2.35
N ASN A 36 12.74 3.78 -2.62
CA ASN A 36 13.27 2.58 -1.98
C ASN A 36 13.39 2.74 -0.46
N GLN A 37 13.84 3.91 0.00
CA GLN A 37 13.90 4.23 1.43
C GLN A 37 12.50 4.23 2.06
N ALA A 38 11.54 4.95 1.46
CA ALA A 38 10.16 4.98 1.94
C ALA A 38 9.51 3.59 1.94
N ALA A 39 9.77 2.78 0.91
CA ALA A 39 9.29 1.41 0.80
C ALA A 39 9.88 0.50 1.89
N ALA A 40 11.17 0.63 2.18
CA ALA A 40 11.82 -0.11 3.26
C ALA A 40 11.23 0.27 4.63
N THR A 41 11.09 1.57 4.91
CA THR A 41 10.48 2.09 6.15
C THR A 41 9.04 1.63 6.29
N PHE A 42 8.24 1.75 5.23
CA PHE A 42 6.85 1.29 5.20
C PHE A 42 6.73 -0.19 5.53
N ARG A 43 7.49 -1.05 4.83
CA ARG A 43 7.47 -2.50 5.07
C ARG A 43 7.88 -2.82 6.50
N SER A 44 8.98 -2.24 6.97
CA SER A 44 9.48 -2.48 8.32
C SER A 44 8.45 -2.11 9.39
N ARG A 45 7.78 -0.95 9.25
CA ARG A 45 6.77 -0.50 10.21
C ARG A 45 5.50 -1.35 10.17
N ILE A 46 5.00 -1.72 8.98
CA ILE A 46 3.85 -2.62 8.86
C ILE A 46 4.16 -3.99 9.49
N LEU A 47 5.35 -4.54 9.26
CA LEU A 47 5.77 -5.82 9.84
C LEU A 47 5.88 -5.74 11.36
N ALA A 48 6.44 -4.65 11.90
CA ALA A 48 6.53 -4.45 13.34
C ALA A 48 5.14 -4.30 13.98
N GLU A 49 4.25 -3.52 13.37
CA GLU A 49 2.89 -3.34 13.87
C GLU A 49 2.08 -4.63 13.84
N LEU A 50 2.28 -5.48 12.83
CA LEU A 50 1.55 -6.74 12.66
C LEU A 50 2.32 -7.96 13.19
N GLU A 51 3.33 -7.74 14.02
CA GLU A 51 4.11 -8.81 14.64
C GLU A 51 3.19 -9.82 15.37
N GLY A 52 3.41 -11.11 15.13
CA GLY A 52 2.58 -12.19 15.66
C GLY A 52 1.30 -12.48 14.87
N LEU A 53 0.83 -11.55 14.03
CA LEU A 53 -0.31 -11.75 13.12
C LEU A 53 0.13 -12.01 11.66
N TYR A 54 1.24 -11.41 11.23
CA TYR A 54 1.79 -11.50 9.88
C TYR A 54 3.33 -11.58 9.95
N PRO A 55 4.01 -12.30 9.03
CA PRO A 55 3.50 -13.04 7.87
C PRO A 55 2.95 -14.43 8.18
N ILE A 56 3.32 -14.99 9.33
CA ILE A 56 2.82 -16.27 9.83
C ILE A 56 2.09 -15.96 11.14
N PRO A 57 0.81 -16.34 11.29
CA PRO A 57 0.00 -16.00 12.47
C PRO A 57 0.38 -16.92 13.64
N THR A 58 1.40 -16.54 14.42
CA THR A 58 1.84 -17.29 15.61
C THR A 58 1.01 -16.96 16.85
N ASN A 59 0.49 -15.73 16.93
CA ASN A 59 -0.24 -15.19 18.07
C ASN A 59 -1.67 -14.77 17.67
N TRP A 60 -2.32 -15.56 16.81
CA TRP A 60 -3.71 -15.27 16.46
C TRP A 60 -4.61 -15.47 17.69
N PRO A 61 -5.49 -14.51 18.03
CA PRO A 61 -6.31 -14.63 19.22
C PRO A 61 -7.28 -15.81 19.14
N THR A 62 -7.42 -16.53 20.24
CA THR A 62 -8.36 -17.66 20.36
C THR A 62 -9.82 -17.19 20.43
N GLU A 63 -10.05 -16.02 21.05
CA GLU A 63 -11.37 -15.40 21.11
C GLU A 63 -11.70 -14.69 19.80
N LYS A 64 -12.81 -15.08 19.16
CA LYS A 64 -13.19 -14.62 17.81
C LYS A 64 -13.18 -13.09 17.65
N MET A 65 -13.74 -12.35 18.61
CA MET A 65 -13.88 -10.88 18.54
C MET A 65 -12.61 -10.12 18.93
N MET A 66 -11.61 -10.79 19.52
CA MET A 66 -10.40 -10.14 20.00
C MET A 66 -9.52 -9.63 18.85
N ILE A 67 -9.58 -10.25 17.67
CA ILE A 67 -8.85 -9.76 16.50
C ILE A 67 -9.31 -8.37 16.05
N ASP A 68 -10.62 -8.11 16.05
CA ASP A 68 -11.16 -6.78 15.70
C ASP A 68 -10.62 -5.72 16.67
N ARG A 69 -10.65 -6.00 17.98
CA ARG A 69 -10.07 -5.09 18.98
C ARG A 69 -8.58 -4.82 18.74
N ILE A 70 -7.78 -5.86 18.51
CA ILE A 70 -6.33 -5.71 18.25
C ILE A 70 -6.08 -4.85 17.02
N LEU A 71 -6.83 -5.07 15.93
CA LEU A 71 -6.65 -4.32 14.68
C LEU A 71 -7.12 -2.87 14.82
N ARG A 72 -8.22 -2.61 15.55
CA ARG A 72 -8.67 -1.25 15.88
C ARG A 72 -7.65 -0.50 16.72
N ASP A 73 -7.02 -1.16 17.69
CA ASP A 73 -5.97 -0.56 18.52
C ASP A 73 -4.73 -0.19 17.70
N LYS A 74 -4.37 -1.02 16.70
CA LYS A 74 -3.24 -0.78 15.79
C LYS A 74 -3.55 0.21 14.66
N PHE A 75 -4.82 0.47 14.38
CA PHE A 75 -5.27 1.28 13.25
C PHE A 75 -4.61 2.67 13.16
N PRO A 76 -4.52 3.48 14.24
CA PRO A 76 -3.91 4.81 14.14
C PRO A 76 -2.46 4.77 13.67
N SER A 77 -1.67 3.81 14.16
CA SER A 77 -0.27 3.64 13.75
C SER A 77 -0.19 3.20 12.28
N LEU A 78 -0.97 2.17 11.90
CA LEU A 78 -1.01 1.68 10.52
C LEU A 78 -1.45 2.77 9.54
N GLN A 79 -2.48 3.55 9.89
CA GLN A 79 -3.00 4.65 9.08
C GLN A 79 -1.95 5.75 8.88
N ALA A 80 -1.18 6.08 9.92
CA ALA A 80 -0.08 7.04 9.81
C ALA A 80 1.01 6.56 8.85
N VAL A 81 1.41 5.28 8.98
CA VAL A 81 2.42 4.65 8.13
C VAL A 81 1.96 4.58 6.67
N VAL A 82 0.69 4.26 6.43
CA VAL A 82 0.06 4.25 5.10
C VAL A 82 0.02 5.66 4.50
N ALA A 83 -0.39 6.67 5.27
CA ALA A 83 -0.43 8.05 4.81
C ALA A 83 0.96 8.57 4.45
N GLU A 84 1.98 8.29 5.27
CA GLU A 84 3.37 8.68 5.01
C GLU A 84 3.90 8.04 3.72
N PHE A 85 3.65 6.73 3.51
CA PHE A 85 4.13 6.04 2.32
C PHE A 85 3.41 6.48 1.05
N ARG A 86 2.12 6.84 1.14
CA ARG A 86 1.32 7.31 0.00
C ARG A 86 1.97 8.46 -0.75
N GLU A 87 2.58 9.39 -0.03
CA GLU A 87 3.27 10.56 -0.61
C GLU A 87 4.51 10.18 -1.44
N SER A 88 5.09 9.00 -1.19
CA SER A 88 6.20 8.47 -1.98
C SER A 88 5.76 7.81 -3.29
N LEU A 89 4.47 7.48 -3.42
CA LEU A 89 3.94 6.82 -4.61
C LEU A 89 3.69 7.82 -5.74
N PRO A 90 3.89 7.41 -7.00
CA PRO A 90 3.38 8.17 -8.14
C PRO A 90 1.87 8.34 -8.07
N TRP A 91 1.36 9.50 -8.47
CA TRP A 91 -0.06 9.85 -8.43
C TRP A 91 -0.98 8.79 -9.07
N TYR A 92 -0.54 8.17 -10.18
CA TYR A 92 -1.31 7.14 -10.88
C TYR A 92 -1.48 5.83 -10.08
N ARG A 93 -0.66 5.61 -9.03
CA ARG A 93 -0.79 4.45 -8.13
C ARG A 93 -1.61 4.75 -6.88
N HIS A 94 -1.88 6.03 -6.56
CA HIS A 94 -2.59 6.44 -5.35
C HIS A 94 -3.93 5.73 -5.23
N LYS A 95 -4.78 5.77 -6.27
CA LYS A 95 -6.10 5.12 -6.26
C LYS A 95 -6.03 3.62 -5.94
N ALA A 96 -5.07 2.91 -6.54
CA ALA A 96 -4.92 1.47 -6.32
C ALA A 96 -4.38 1.16 -4.91
N PHE A 97 -3.50 2.01 -4.39
CA PHE A 97 -2.97 1.89 -3.03
C PHE A 97 -4.06 2.20 -1.99
N ASP A 98 -4.81 3.28 -2.18
CA ASP A 98 -5.93 3.68 -1.34
C ASP A 98 -7.01 2.58 -1.31
N ARG A 99 -7.26 1.92 -2.46
CA ARG A 99 -8.15 0.74 -2.52
C ARG A 99 -7.59 -0.47 -1.77
N ALA A 100 -6.29 -0.75 -1.86
CA ALA A 100 -5.69 -1.86 -1.11
C ALA A 100 -5.77 -1.61 0.40
N TRP A 101 -5.52 -0.38 0.83
CA TRP A 101 -5.73 0.03 2.22
C TRP A 101 -7.19 -0.10 2.63
N PHE A 102 -8.12 0.38 1.80
CA PHE A 102 -9.56 0.24 2.03
C PHE A 102 -9.97 -1.21 2.25
N ILE A 103 -9.61 -2.11 1.34
CA ILE A 103 -9.94 -3.54 1.46
C ILE A 103 -9.36 -4.13 2.74
N TYR A 104 -8.15 -3.72 3.13
CA TYR A 104 -7.56 -4.16 4.39
C TYR A 104 -8.43 -3.77 5.61
N ARG A 105 -8.90 -2.52 5.67
CA ARG A 105 -9.63 -1.97 6.83
C ARG A 105 -11.16 -2.10 6.79
N MET A 106 -11.74 -2.53 5.68
CA MET A 106 -13.19 -2.53 5.47
C MET A 106 -13.72 -3.78 4.72
N GLY A 107 -12.85 -4.60 4.14
CA GLY A 107 -13.27 -5.68 3.23
C GLY A 107 -13.61 -5.18 1.81
N GLU A 108 -13.96 -6.12 0.92
CA GLU A 108 -14.29 -5.80 -0.47
C GLU A 108 -15.64 -5.08 -0.61
N ASP A 109 -16.59 -5.46 0.26
CA ASP A 109 -17.96 -4.95 0.32
C ASP A 109 -18.15 -3.81 1.33
N GLY A 110 -17.04 -3.30 1.87
CA GLY A 110 -17.07 -2.23 2.85
C GLY A 110 -17.68 -0.95 2.31
N ARG A 111 -18.27 -0.15 3.21
CA ARG A 111 -18.87 1.16 2.87
C ARG A 111 -17.91 2.28 3.18
N GLU A 112 -17.86 3.31 2.34
CA GLU A 112 -16.96 4.47 2.54
C GLU A 112 -17.30 5.30 3.78
N ILE A 113 -18.53 5.21 4.28
CA ILE A 113 -18.98 5.89 5.51
C ILE A 113 -18.34 5.31 6.79
N ASP A 114 -17.89 4.07 6.73
CA ASP A 114 -17.34 3.35 7.87
C ASP A 114 -15.83 3.62 7.96
N LYS A 115 -15.35 3.92 9.17
CA LYS A 115 -13.92 4.18 9.42
C LYS A 115 -13.10 2.89 9.38
N GLN A 116 -13.62 1.82 9.99
CA GLN A 116 -12.96 0.51 10.04
C GLN A 116 -13.96 -0.61 10.39
N ASP A 117 -13.85 -1.72 9.65
CA ASP A 117 -14.56 -2.97 9.86
C ASP A 117 -13.62 -4.15 9.51
N TYR A 118 -13.47 -5.05 10.47
CA TYR A 118 -12.57 -6.21 10.40
C TYR A 118 -13.33 -7.54 10.40
N TRP A 119 -14.64 -7.52 10.13
CA TRP A 119 -15.49 -8.71 10.08
C TRP A 119 -14.91 -9.81 9.17
N GLN A 120 -14.29 -9.45 8.05
CA GLN A 120 -13.62 -10.36 7.12
C GLN A 120 -12.47 -11.19 7.72
N TYR A 121 -11.96 -10.80 8.90
CA TYR A 121 -10.89 -11.51 9.63
C TYR A 121 -11.41 -12.25 10.87
N ILE A 122 -12.70 -12.19 11.16
CA ILE A 122 -13.35 -12.91 12.26
C ILE A 122 -13.93 -14.22 11.69
N PRO A 123 -13.69 -15.39 12.30
CA PRO A 123 -14.27 -16.65 11.82
C PRO A 123 -15.78 -16.71 12.10
N HIS A 124 -16.58 -16.58 11.05
CA HIS A 124 -18.03 -16.64 11.06
C HIS A 124 -18.57 -17.48 9.89
N SER A 125 -19.76 -18.04 10.09
CA SER A 125 -20.55 -18.68 9.05
C SER A 125 -22.01 -18.32 9.23
N GLY A 126 -22.74 -18.22 8.13
CA GLY A 126 -24.13 -17.81 8.15
C GLY A 126 -24.75 -17.77 6.76
N THR A 127 -26.01 -17.37 6.73
CA THR A 127 -26.74 -17.09 5.49
C THR A 127 -27.08 -15.61 5.45
N SER A 128 -26.98 -15.02 4.26
CA SER A 128 -27.42 -13.65 4.00
C SER A 128 -28.30 -13.66 2.75
N VAL A 129 -29.30 -12.77 2.72
CA VAL A 129 -30.13 -12.57 1.53
C VAL A 129 -29.56 -11.37 0.78
N VAL A 130 -28.98 -11.61 -0.40
CA VAL A 130 -28.48 -10.56 -1.30
C VAL A 130 -29.35 -10.61 -2.55
N ASP A 131 -30.00 -9.50 -2.89
CA ASP A 131 -30.92 -9.39 -4.04
C ASP A 131 -32.03 -10.44 -4.07
N GLY A 132 -32.59 -10.77 -2.90
CA GLY A 132 -33.66 -11.77 -2.77
C GLY A 132 -33.20 -13.22 -2.91
N LYS A 133 -31.89 -13.48 -3.01
CA LYS A 133 -31.31 -14.82 -3.03
C LYS A 133 -30.56 -15.10 -1.73
N GLU A 134 -30.85 -16.24 -1.11
CA GLU A 134 -30.06 -16.74 0.01
C GLU A 134 -28.67 -17.18 -0.48
N GLY A 135 -27.64 -16.56 0.07
CA GLY A 135 -26.25 -16.95 -0.08
C GLY A 135 -25.72 -17.43 1.27
N ALA A 136 -25.09 -18.60 1.30
CA ALA A 136 -24.28 -19.01 2.44
C ALA A 136 -22.90 -18.35 2.35
N HIS A 137 -22.42 -17.85 3.48
CA HIS A 137 -21.06 -17.34 3.61
C HIS A 137 -20.39 -18.06 4.79
N ASP A 138 -19.17 -18.55 4.57
CA ASP A 138 -18.34 -19.18 5.59
C ASP A 138 -16.89 -18.80 5.34
N ASN A 139 -16.29 -18.09 6.31
CA ASN A 139 -14.88 -17.73 6.28
C ASN A 139 -14.06 -18.45 7.38
N THR A 140 -14.66 -19.39 8.12
CA THR A 140 -14.03 -20.06 9.28
C THR A 140 -12.73 -20.79 8.92
N GLY A 141 -12.55 -21.19 7.65
CA GLY A 141 -11.30 -21.77 7.15
C GLY A 141 -10.37 -20.80 6.41
N THR A 142 -10.77 -19.55 6.16
CA THR A 142 -10.08 -18.65 5.21
C THR A 142 -9.78 -17.24 5.76
N TYR A 143 -10.20 -16.92 6.98
CA TYR A 143 -10.06 -15.60 7.59
C TYR A 143 -8.59 -15.16 7.75
N GLN A 144 -7.70 -16.05 8.19
CA GLN A 144 -6.25 -15.76 8.31
C GLN A 144 -5.59 -15.58 6.94
N ASP A 145 -5.96 -16.40 5.96
CA ASP A 145 -5.46 -16.26 4.59
C ASP A 145 -5.94 -14.97 3.93
N THR A 146 -7.18 -14.56 4.23
CA THR A 146 -7.75 -13.29 3.79
C THR A 146 -6.99 -12.11 4.40
N PHE A 147 -6.67 -12.17 5.70
CA PHE A 147 -5.81 -11.19 6.35
C PHE A 147 -4.43 -11.11 5.68
N LYS A 148 -3.76 -12.26 5.52
CA LYS A 148 -2.46 -12.34 4.86
C LYS A 148 -2.50 -11.77 3.44
N ARG A 149 -3.50 -12.15 2.64
CA ARG A 149 -3.70 -11.66 1.26
C ARG A 149 -3.86 -10.14 1.23
N ASN A 150 -4.62 -9.57 2.16
CA ASN A 150 -4.86 -8.13 2.21
C ASN A 150 -3.60 -7.36 2.62
N VAL A 151 -2.84 -7.88 3.59
CA VAL A 151 -1.52 -7.31 3.95
C VAL A 151 -0.53 -7.43 2.80
N ASP A 152 -0.45 -8.58 2.12
CA ASP A 152 0.37 -8.79 0.92
C ASP A 152 0.01 -7.80 -0.20
N ASN A 153 -1.29 -7.58 -0.40
CA ASN A 153 -1.83 -6.62 -1.37
C ASN A 153 -1.44 -5.18 -1.06
N LEU A 154 -1.29 -4.82 0.21
CA LEU A 154 -0.80 -3.52 0.62
C LEU A 154 0.72 -3.43 0.42
N LEU A 155 1.47 -4.44 0.88
CA LEU A 155 2.93 -4.48 0.81
C LEU A 155 3.48 -4.60 -0.62
N LYS A 156 2.68 -5.04 -1.60
CA LYS A 156 3.08 -5.07 -3.02
C LYS A 156 3.43 -3.70 -3.58
N PHE A 157 2.89 -2.62 -3.00
CA PHE A 157 3.22 -1.26 -3.42
C PHE A 157 4.62 -0.82 -3.04
N ALA A 158 5.21 -1.47 -2.04
CA ALA A 158 6.59 -1.29 -1.60
C ALA A 158 7.57 -2.32 -2.20
N LYS A 159 7.16 -3.06 -3.23
CA LYS A 159 8.08 -3.84 -4.06
C LYS A 159 8.57 -2.95 -5.21
N ASN A 160 9.86 -3.03 -5.53
CA ASN A 160 10.42 -2.37 -6.71
C ASN A 160 9.69 -2.89 -7.94
N THR A 161 8.93 -2.01 -8.60
CA THR A 161 8.50 -2.16 -10.00
C THR A 161 9.58 -1.64 -10.92
#